data_AF-A0A7W9ZI59-F1
#
_entry.id   AF-A0A7W9ZI59-F1
#
_cell.length_a   1.000
_cell.length_b   1.000
_cell.length_c   1.000
_cell.angle_alpha   90.00
_cell.angle_beta   90.00
_cell.angle_gamma   90.00
#
_symmetry.space_group_name_H-M   'P 1'
#
loop_
_entity.id
_entity.type
_entity.pdbx_description
1 polymer ?
#
loop_
_entity_poly.entity_id
_entity_poly.type
_entity_poly.pdbx_seq_one_letter_code
_entity_poly.pdbx_strand_id
1 'polypeptide(L)'
;MTDQTLLTRVLTHNPAVRAALEKVYPGVMTCPDWMTLSDALGNGAVDTVVSAFLGNKSERVMLAALLMKADFATQAVEVSGTFWVAWGGLDRRNRGLLLALLDEDLED
;
A
#
# COMPACT_ATOMS: atom_id res chain seq x y z
N MET A 1 22.32 -9.27 9.38
CA MET A 1 21.68 -8.38 8.40
C MET A 1 20.20 -8.49 8.68
N THR A 2 19.54 -7.43 9.14
CA THR A 2 18.09 -7.47 9.34
C THR A 2 17.45 -7.57 7.96
N ASP A 3 16.78 -8.69 7.67
CA ASP A 3 16.00 -8.83 6.45
C ASP A 3 15.00 -7.67 6.38
N GLN A 4 15.27 -6.72 5.48
CA GLN A 4 14.32 -5.65 5.23
C GLN A 4 13.17 -6.24 4.44
N THR A 5 11.98 -6.27 5.07
CA THR A 5 10.73 -6.60 4.39
C THR A 5 10.52 -5.66 3.20
N LEU A 6 9.80 -6.12 2.18
CA LEU A 6 9.42 -5.30 1.04
C LEU A 6 8.74 -3.99 1.47
N LEU A 7 7.91 -4.05 2.52
CA LEU A 7 7.27 -2.88 3.11
C LEU A 7 8.30 -1.85 3.58
N THR A 8 9.31 -2.26 4.34
CA THR A 8 10.38 -1.37 4.82
C THR A 8 11.18 -0.76 3.66
N ARG A 9 11.48 -1.54 2.60
CA ARG A 9 12.14 -1.03 1.38
C ARG A 9 11.28 0.05 0.70
N VAL A 10 9.99 -0.21 0.50
CA VAL A 10 9.05 0.74 -0.12
C VAL A 10 8.97 2.05 0.69
N LEU A 11 8.84 1.97 2.02
CA LEU A 11 8.72 3.15 2.88
C LEU A 11 10.02 3.95 2.96
N THR A 12 11.18 3.28 2.85
CA THR A 12 12.49 3.94 2.81
C THR A 12 12.67 4.74 1.52
N HIS A 13 12.31 4.15 0.38
CA HIS A 13 12.43 4.81 -0.92
C HIS A 13 11.34 5.87 -1.20
N ASN A 14 10.21 5.82 -0.48
CA ASN A 14 9.07 6.71 -0.71
C ASN A 14 8.74 7.51 0.56
N PRO A 15 9.51 8.57 0.90
CA PRO A 15 9.35 9.32 2.14
C PRO A 15 7.98 10.01 2.25
N ALA A 16 7.38 10.42 1.13
CA ALA A 16 6.04 10.99 1.11
C ALA A 16 4.97 9.96 1.53
N VAL A 17 5.06 8.73 1.00
CA VAL A 17 4.15 7.62 1.35
C VAL A 17 4.31 7.26 2.83
N ARG A 18 5.56 7.14 3.30
CA ARG A 18 5.85 6.95 4.72
C ARG A 18 5.24 8.05 5.58
N ALA A 19 5.45 9.32 5.25
CA ALA A 19 4.92 10.45 6.00
C ALA A 19 3.39 10.48 6.03
N ALA A 20 2.72 9.97 5.00
CA ALA A 20 1.26 9.86 4.97
C ALA A 20 0.77 8.78 5.95
N LEU A 21 1.42 7.62 5.96
CA LEU A 21 1.09 6.51 6.84
C LEU A 21 1.42 6.81 8.31
N GLU A 22 2.52 7.52 8.58
CA GLU A 22 2.95 7.90 9.93
C GLU A 22 1.90 8.75 10.68
N LYS A 23 1.03 9.47 9.95
CA LYS A 23 -0.06 10.27 10.54
C LYS A 23 -1.13 9.41 11.21
N VAL A 24 -1.35 8.19 10.70
CA VAL A 24 -2.40 7.28 11.20
C VAL A 24 -1.81 6.10 11.96
N TYR A 25 -0.56 5.75 11.66
CA TYR A 25 0.15 4.67 12.31
C TYR A 25 1.58 5.12 12.66
N PRO A 26 1.78 5.76 13.84
CA PRO A 26 3.09 6.17 14.31
C PRO A 26 4.02 4.97 14.47
N GLY A 27 5.24 5.06 13.94
CA GLY A 27 6.19 3.96 13.90
C GLY A 27 5.98 2.99 12.74
N VAL A 28 5.44 3.43 11.60
CA VAL A 28 5.17 2.55 10.44
C VAL A 28 6.42 1.80 9.94
N MET A 29 7.61 2.36 10.19
CA MET A 29 8.90 1.72 9.85
C MET A 29 9.19 0.44 10.64
N THR A 30 8.51 0.21 11.76
CA THR A 30 8.62 -1.02 12.55
C THR A 30 7.45 -1.98 12.34
N CYS A 31 6.61 -1.73 11.31
CA CYS A 31 5.50 -2.61 10.97
C CYS A 31 6.02 -4.01 10.58
N PRO A 32 5.59 -5.08 11.28
CA PRO A 32 6.15 -6.41 11.08
C PRO A 32 5.73 -7.02 9.73
N ASP A 33 4.50 -6.76 9.29
CA ASP A 33 3.93 -7.34 8.08
C ASP A 33 2.80 -6.48 7.48
N TRP A 34 2.29 -6.94 6.33
CA TRP A 34 1.19 -6.32 5.60
C TRP A 34 -0.16 -6.45 6.32
N MET A 35 -0.35 -7.48 7.13
CA MET A 35 -1.60 -7.71 7.86
C MET A 35 -1.77 -6.67 8.97
N THR A 36 -0.71 -6.43 9.74
CA THR A 36 -0.65 -5.40 10.77
C THR A 36 -0.86 -4.01 10.18
N LEU A 37 -0.28 -3.73 9.01
CA LEU A 37 -0.52 -2.48 8.29
C LEU A 37 -1.99 -2.35 7.87
N SER A 38 -2.58 -3.45 7.37
CA SER A 38 -3.99 -3.47 6.97
C SER A 38 -4.91 -3.17 8.16
N ASP A 39 -4.67 -3.83 9.30
CA ASP A 39 -5.43 -3.60 10.53
C ASP A 39 -5.29 -2.15 11.01
N ALA A 40 -4.09 -1.56 10.94
CA ALA A 40 -3.83 -0.17 11.32
C ALA A 40 -4.53 0.85 10.40
N LEU A 41 -4.70 0.52 9.12
CA LEU A 41 -5.39 1.34 8.13
C LEU A 41 -6.92 1.12 8.13
N GLY A 42 -7.40 0.11 8.84
CA GLY A 42 -8.82 -0.17 9.01
C GLY A 42 -9.61 0.95 9.71
N ASN A 43 -10.91 0.74 9.86
CA ASN A 43 -11.83 1.66 10.56
C ASN A 43 -11.79 3.12 10.06
N GLY A 44 -11.52 3.34 8.77
CA GLY A 44 -11.53 4.67 8.13
C GLY A 44 -10.22 5.45 8.27
N ALA A 45 -9.19 4.90 8.92
CA ALA A 45 -7.87 5.54 8.97
C ALA A 45 -7.28 5.71 7.57
N VAL A 46 -7.49 4.74 6.68
CA VAL A 46 -7.09 4.82 5.27
C VAL A 46 -7.65 6.05 4.55
N ASP A 47 -8.89 6.46 4.83
CA ASP A 47 -9.52 7.62 4.16
C ASP A 47 -8.82 8.93 4.57
N THR A 48 -8.29 8.98 5.79
CA THR A 48 -7.46 10.10 6.26
C THR A 48 -6.12 10.15 5.53
N VAL A 49 -5.51 9.00 5.26
CA VAL A 49 -4.27 8.91 4.48
C VAL A 49 -4.51 9.40 3.06
N VAL A 50 -5.55 8.89 2.39
CA VAL A 50 -5.88 9.23 1.00
C VAL A 50 -6.19 10.71 0.85
N SER A 51 -7.10 11.24 1.68
CA SER A 51 -7.55 12.64 1.57
C SER A 51 -6.44 13.64 1.83
N ALA A 52 -5.49 13.32 2.72
CA ALA A 52 -4.37 14.19 3.05
C ALA A 52 -3.15 14.02 2.13
N PHE A 53 -3.18 13.09 1.16
CA PHE A 53 -2.02 12.77 0.34
C PHE A 53 -1.88 13.69 -0.88
N LEU A 54 -0.92 14.61 -0.80
CA LEU A 54 -0.61 15.57 -1.88
C LEU A 54 0.60 15.15 -2.73
N GLY A 55 0.97 13.88 -2.72
CA GLY A 55 2.13 13.36 -3.46
C GLY A 55 2.03 13.57 -4.98
N ASN A 56 3.19 13.52 -5.65
CA ASN A 56 3.30 13.57 -7.10
C ASN A 56 2.75 12.29 -7.77
N LYS A 57 2.73 12.26 -9.11
CA LYS A 57 2.18 11.12 -9.87
C LYS A 57 2.82 9.78 -9.49
N SER A 58 4.14 9.72 -9.37
CA SER A 58 4.87 8.49 -9.02
C SER A 58 4.52 8.04 -7.59
N GLU A 59 4.54 8.98 -6.65
CA GLU A 59 4.22 8.70 -5.25
C GLU A 59 2.78 8.23 -5.05
N ARG A 60 1.83 8.78 -5.83
CA ARG A 60 0.44 8.32 -5.85
C ARG A 60 0.30 6.89 -6.36
N VAL A 61 1.04 6.53 -7.41
CA VAL A 61 1.06 5.13 -7.89
C VAL A 61 1.60 4.19 -6.81
N MET A 62 2.67 4.58 -6.12
CA MET A 62 3.27 3.79 -5.05
C MET A 62 2.33 3.64 -3.84
N LEU A 63 1.67 4.72 -3.40
CA LEU A 63 0.67 4.64 -2.35
C LEU A 63 -0.50 3.74 -2.76
N ALA A 64 -1.01 3.88 -3.98
CA ALA A 64 -2.10 3.04 -4.47
C ALA A 64 -1.72 1.55 -4.52
N ALA A 65 -0.50 1.22 -4.98
CA ALA A 65 0.00 -0.15 -4.96
C ALA A 65 0.08 -0.75 -3.54
N LEU A 66 0.57 0.05 -2.58
CA LEU A 66 0.63 -0.31 -1.17
C LEU A 66 -0.78 -0.59 -0.61
N LEU A 67 -1.73 0.30 -0.89
CA LEU A 67 -3.14 0.14 -0.51
C LEU A 67 -3.77 -1.11 -1.14
N MET A 68 -3.43 -1.43 -2.40
CA MET A 68 -3.88 -2.67 -3.05
C MET A 68 -3.36 -3.92 -2.34
N LYS A 69 -2.08 -3.95 -1.97
CA LYS A 69 -1.49 -5.08 -1.21
C LYS A 69 -2.10 -5.17 0.19
N ALA A 70 -2.53 -4.06 0.78
CA ALA A 70 -3.22 -3.99 2.07
C ALA A 70 -4.76 -4.18 2.01
N ASP A 71 -5.31 -4.61 0.86
CA ASP A 71 -6.74 -4.86 0.60
C ASP A 71 -7.68 -3.62 0.64
N PHE A 72 -7.14 -2.41 0.43
CA PHE A 72 -7.90 -1.16 0.31
C PHE A 72 -8.07 -0.74 -1.15
N ALA A 73 -8.75 -1.59 -1.93
CA ALA A 73 -8.85 -1.40 -3.38
C ALA A 73 -9.61 -0.13 -3.80
N THR A 74 -10.66 0.23 -3.06
CA THR A 74 -11.44 1.45 -3.32
C THR A 74 -10.58 2.70 -3.15
N GLN A 75 -9.86 2.79 -2.02
CA GLN A 75 -8.97 3.90 -1.70
C GLN A 75 -7.79 3.99 -2.67
N ALA A 76 -7.24 2.85 -3.11
CA ALA A 76 -6.20 2.84 -4.14
C ALA A 76 -6.68 3.43 -5.48
N VAL A 77 -7.93 3.16 -5.87
CA VAL A 77 -8.55 3.75 -7.08
C VAL A 77 -8.76 5.25 -6.91
N GLU A 78 -9.12 5.73 -5.72
CA GLU A 78 -9.24 7.17 -5.44
C GLU A 78 -7.90 7.90 -5.57
N VAL A 79 -6.80 7.26 -5.13
CA VAL A 79 -5.45 7.84 -5.25
C VAL A 79 -4.96 7.87 -6.71
N SER A 80 -5.22 6.81 -7.49
CA SER A 80 -4.71 6.66 -8.86
C SER A 80 -5.61 5.78 -9.77
N GLY A 81 -6.82 6.26 -10.09
CA GLY A 81 -7.84 5.47 -10.77
C GLY A 81 -7.48 4.95 -12.17
N THR A 82 -6.69 5.69 -12.94
CA THR A 82 -6.31 5.29 -14.32
C THR A 82 -5.56 3.97 -14.40
N PHE A 83 -4.85 3.59 -13.33
CA PHE A 83 -4.04 2.37 -13.31
C PHE A 83 -4.79 1.19 -12.66
N TRP A 84 -5.73 1.47 -11.75
CA TRP A 84 -6.20 0.49 -10.78
C TRP A 84 -7.70 0.17 -10.84
N VAL A 85 -8.49 0.84 -11.69
CA VAL A 85 -9.95 0.64 -11.80
C VAL A 85 -10.35 -0.84 -11.95
N ALA A 86 -9.64 -1.60 -12.78
CA ALA A 86 -9.95 -3.01 -13.00
C ALA A 86 -9.73 -3.87 -11.75
N TRP A 87 -8.81 -3.46 -10.86
CA TRP A 87 -8.48 -4.22 -9.66
C TRP A 87 -9.61 -4.23 -8.63
N GLY A 88 -10.37 -3.14 -8.52
CA GLY A 88 -11.52 -3.06 -7.62
C GLY A 88 -12.67 -4.00 -7.99
N GLY A 89 -12.75 -4.44 -9.26
CA GLY A 89 -13.75 -5.39 -9.74
C GLY A 89 -13.37 -6.86 -9.59
N LEU A 90 -12.13 -7.15 -9.16
CA LEU A 90 -11.67 -8.53 -8.96
C LEU A 90 -12.19 -9.08 -7.63
N ASP A 91 -12.73 -10.29 -7.67
CA ASP A 91 -13.06 -11.02 -6.44
C ASP A 91 -11.78 -11.41 -5.68
N ARG A 92 -11.94 -11.68 -4.39
CA ARG A 92 -10.83 -12.01 -3.48
C ARG A 92 -9.93 -13.15 -3.97
N ARG A 93 -10.50 -14.17 -4.63
CA ARG A 93 -9.73 -15.32 -5.12
C ARG A 93 -8.87 -14.92 -6.32
N ASN A 94 -9.45 -14.21 -7.29
CA ASN A 94 -8.71 -13.72 -8.46
C ASN A 94 -7.63 -12.69 -8.09
N ARG A 95 -7.88 -11.83 -7.09
CA ARG A 95 -6.85 -10.93 -6.55
C ARG A 95 -5.68 -11.70 -5.94
N GLY A 96 -5.96 -12.74 -5.16
CA GLY A 96 -4.92 -13.61 -4.59
C GLY A 96 -4.07 -14.30 -5.65
N LEU A 97 -4.70 -14.81 -6.71
CA LEU A 97 -3.99 -15.43 -7.83
C LEU A 97 -3.11 -14.42 -8.60
N LEU A 98 -3.61 -13.20 -8.86
CA LEU A 98 -2.81 -12.16 -9.51
C LEU A 98 -1.64 -11.71 -8.65
N LEU A 99 -1.83 -11.52 -7.34
CA LEU A 99 -0.72 -11.19 -6.44
C LEU A 99 0.33 -12.30 -6.42
N ALA A 100 -0.08 -13.58 -6.43
CA ALA A 100 0.85 -14.70 -6.51
C ALA A 100 1.60 -14.75 -7.86
N LEU A 101 0.98 -14.35 -8.97
CA LEU A 101 1.64 -14.21 -10.27
C LEU A 101 2.61 -13.03 -10.33
N LEU A 102 2.32 -11.94 -9.60
CA LEU A 102 3.13 -10.73 -9.57
C LEU A 102 4.25 -10.78 -8.53
N ASP A 103 4.18 -11.71 -7.57
CA ASP A 103 5.21 -11.96 -6.54
C ASP A 103 6.45 -12.68 -7.13
N GLU A 104 6.69 -12.63 -8.46
CA GLU A 104 7.93 -13.12 -9.07
C GLU A 104 9.14 -12.39 -8.44
N ASP A 105 9.75 -13.08 -7.48
CA ASP A 105 11.09 -12.98 -6.92
C ASP A 105 11.79 -11.61 -7.12
N LEU A 106 11.68 -10.75 -6.11
CA LEU A 106 12.73 -9.79 -5.81
C LEU A 106 13.84 -10.48 -5.01
N GLU A 107 14.40 -11.57 -5.56
CA GLU A 107 15.68 -12.11 -5.12
C GLU A 107 16.80 -11.33 -5.82
N ASP A 108 17.26 -10.26 -5.16
CA ASP A 108 18.64 -9.77 -5.20
C ASP A 108 19.09 -9.51 -3.75
#